data_AF-A0A0P9P0P1-F1
#
_entry.id   AF-A0A0P9P0P1-F1
#
_cell.length_a   1.000
_cell.length_b   1.000
_cell.length_c   1.000
_cell.angle_alpha   90.00
_cell.angle_beta   90.00
_cell.angle_gamma   90.00
#
_symmetry.space_group_name_H-M   'P 1'
#
loop_
_entity.id
_entity.type
_entity.pdbx_description
1 polymer ?
#
loop_
_entity_poly.entity_id
_entity_poly.type
_entity_poly.pdbx_seq_one_letter_code
_entity_poly.pdbx_strand_id
1 'polypeptide(L)'
;MEIESDLVGVVDHILQTYSPSEINQLIRLISPAPDCALMTAAEFERVMRVLAGQSRSRPFSEKSIQAARLILVMGASVAEAAADVGLARQVGHRLMMRIRARLQQLPGEWVKVEAWLPPAAARQVADLAAELRLTHQAGRGESIPLGSAGVDDIIIDR
;
A
#
# COMPACT_ATOMS: atom_id res chain seq x y z
N MET A 1 35.65 2.38 -24.92
CA MET A 1 35.71 0.92 -24.75
C MET A 1 36.30 0.50 -23.41
N GLU A 2 36.88 1.40 -22.60
CA GLU A 2 37.43 1.06 -21.26
C GLU A 2 36.38 1.05 -20.14
N ILE A 3 35.36 1.92 -20.21
CA ILE A 3 34.31 2.04 -19.18
C ILE A 3 33.46 0.76 -19.06
N GLU A 4 33.25 0.06 -20.18
CA GLU A 4 32.38 -1.12 -20.27
C GLU A 4 33.03 -2.36 -19.62
N SER A 5 34.36 -2.49 -19.71
CA SER A 5 35.12 -3.56 -19.06
C SER A 5 35.16 -3.41 -17.53
N ASP A 6 35.21 -2.16 -17.05
CA ASP A 6 35.23 -1.85 -15.62
C ASP A 6 33.84 -2.09 -15.00
N LEU A 7 32.77 -1.77 -15.74
CA LEU A 7 31.39 -2.07 -15.37
C LEU A 7 31.13 -3.58 -15.25
N VAL A 8 31.64 -4.39 -16.18
CA VAL A 8 31.48 -5.85 -16.10
C VAL A 8 32.14 -6.42 -14.85
N GLY A 9 33.35 -5.97 -14.52
CA GLY A 9 34.04 -6.39 -13.29
C GLY A 9 33.30 -5.98 -12.01
N VAL A 10 32.71 -4.78 -12.00
CA VAL A 10 31.85 -4.31 -10.89
C VAL A 10 30.58 -5.15 -10.78
N VAL A 11 29.93 -5.48 -11.90
CA VAL A 11 28.72 -6.33 -11.93
C VAL A 11 29.02 -7.72 -11.38
N ASP A 12 30.11 -8.36 -11.82
CA ASP A 12 30.51 -9.67 -11.32
C ASP A 12 30.79 -9.64 -9.82
N HIS A 13 31.45 -8.60 -9.33
CA HIS A 13 31.70 -8.43 -7.89
C HIS A 13 30.40 -8.28 -7.09
N ILE A 14 29.42 -7.51 -7.60
CA ILE A 14 28.11 -7.34 -6.97
C ILE A 14 27.34 -8.66 -6.94
N LEU A 15 27.31 -9.41 -8.05
CA LEU A 15 26.62 -10.69 -8.16
C LEU A 15 27.23 -11.78 -7.24
N GLN A 16 28.53 -11.71 -6.95
CA GLN A 16 29.21 -12.63 -6.04
C GLN A 16 29.07 -12.25 -4.56
N THR A 17 28.92 -10.95 -4.27
CA THR A 17 28.95 -10.42 -2.89
C THR A 17 27.55 -10.34 -2.27
N TYR A 18 26.53 -10.06 -3.08
CA TYR A 18 25.17 -9.81 -2.59
C TYR A 18 24.20 -10.86 -3.09
N SER A 19 23.27 -11.26 -2.23
CA SER A 19 22.15 -12.12 -2.62
C SER A 19 21.22 -11.38 -3.60
N PRO A 20 20.44 -12.11 -4.43
CA PRO A 20 19.45 -11.50 -5.31
C PRO A 20 18.46 -10.58 -4.59
N SER A 21 18.11 -10.88 -3.33
CA SER A 21 17.25 -10.02 -2.50
C SER A 21 17.92 -8.70 -2.12
N GLU A 22 19.20 -8.72 -1.74
CA GLU A 22 19.95 -7.52 -1.38
C GLU A 22 20.19 -6.63 -2.60
N ILE A 23 20.48 -7.22 -3.76
CA ILE A 23 20.60 -6.51 -5.03
C ILE A 23 19.28 -5.83 -5.39
N ASN A 24 18.16 -6.54 -5.29
CA ASN A 24 16.84 -5.97 -5.54
C ASN A 24 16.51 -4.84 -4.56
N GLN A 25 16.91 -4.95 -3.29
CA GLN A 25 16.73 -3.89 -2.31
C GLN A 25 17.56 -2.64 -2.65
N LEU A 26 18.81 -2.83 -3.07
CA LEU A 26 19.68 -1.76 -3.55
C LEU A 26 19.09 -1.06 -4.77
N ILE A 27 18.65 -1.81 -5.79
CA ILE A 27 18.00 -1.27 -6.99
C ILE A 27 16.81 -0.39 -6.60
N ARG A 28 15.98 -0.81 -5.65
CA ARG A 28 14.82 -0.03 -5.19
C ARG A 28 15.19 1.23 -4.40
N LEU A 29 16.35 1.26 -3.74
CA LEU A 29 16.83 2.42 -2.98
C LEU A 29 17.46 3.48 -3.87
N ILE A 30 18.13 3.06 -4.96
CA ILE A 30 18.88 3.96 -5.86
C ILE A 30 18.09 4.37 -7.10
N SER A 31 17.03 3.64 -7.45
CA SER A 31 16.14 4.05 -8.54
C SER A 31 15.31 5.26 -8.12
N PRO A 32 15.03 6.22 -9.03
CA PRO A 32 13.98 7.21 -8.80
C PRO A 32 12.70 6.48 -8.42
N ALA A 33 11.92 7.05 -7.48
CA ALA A 33 10.81 6.39 -6.80
C ALA A 33 10.08 5.40 -7.74
N PRO A 34 10.12 4.09 -7.45
CA PRO A 34 9.75 3.08 -8.45
C PRO A 34 8.32 3.33 -8.93
N ASP A 35 8.07 3.23 -10.25
CA ASP A 35 6.74 3.46 -10.85
C ASP A 35 5.63 2.57 -10.26
N CYS A 36 6.04 1.47 -9.61
CA CYS A 36 5.17 0.53 -8.90
C CYS A 36 4.98 0.83 -7.40
N ALA A 37 5.68 1.82 -6.84
CA ALA A 37 5.42 2.31 -5.49
C ALA A 37 4.04 2.99 -5.45
N LEU A 38 3.24 2.61 -4.46
CA LEU A 38 1.87 3.10 -4.32
C LEU A 38 1.76 4.27 -3.34
N MET A 39 2.79 4.50 -2.50
CA MET A 39 2.84 5.60 -1.54
C MET A 39 4.26 5.85 -1.04
N THR A 40 4.49 7.04 -0.49
CA THR A 40 5.72 7.38 0.21
C THR A 40 5.85 6.67 1.56
N ALA A 41 7.07 6.60 2.10
CA ALA A 41 7.32 6.04 3.43
C ALA A 41 6.51 6.78 4.52
N ALA A 42 6.40 8.10 4.42
CA ALA A 42 5.66 8.91 5.39
C ALA A 42 4.15 8.64 5.35
N GLU A 43 3.58 8.41 4.17
CA GLU A 43 2.19 7.99 4.00
C GLU A 43 1.95 6.60 4.58
N PHE A 44 2.88 5.67 4.33
CA PHE A 44 2.81 4.33 4.89
C PHE A 44 2.76 4.34 6.42
N GLU A 45 3.61 5.13 7.10
CA GLU A 45 3.57 5.26 8.56
C GLU A 45 2.23 5.80 9.07
N ARG A 46 1.67 6.80 8.37
CA ARG A 46 0.35 7.35 8.72
C ARG A 46 -0.73 6.28 8.61
N VAL A 47 -0.75 5.53 7.50
CA VAL A 47 -1.67 4.42 7.27
C VAL A 47 -1.54 3.39 8.39
N MET A 48 -0.34 2.90 8.67
CA MET A 48 -0.11 1.87 9.67
C MET A 48 -0.55 2.31 11.07
N ARG A 49 -0.35 3.59 11.43
CA ARG A 49 -0.83 4.16 12.70
C ARG A 49 -2.36 4.13 12.78
N VAL A 50 -3.06 4.49 11.69
CA VAL A 50 -4.52 4.41 11.61
C VAL A 50 -4.99 2.96 11.73
N LEU A 51 -4.36 2.03 10.99
CA LEU A 51 -4.72 0.61 11.01
C LEU A 51 -4.49 -0.05 12.38
N ALA A 52 -3.48 0.38 13.14
CA ALA A 52 -3.23 -0.08 14.50
C ALA A 52 -4.27 0.44 15.51
N GLY A 53 -4.86 1.61 15.26
CA GLY A 53 -5.91 2.21 16.11
C GLY A 53 -7.30 1.64 15.90
N GLN A 54 -7.53 0.86 14.84
CA GLN A 54 -8.81 0.19 14.61
C GLN A 54 -8.96 -1.01 15.56
N SER A 55 -9.43 -0.73 16.78
CA SER A 55 -9.51 -1.63 17.96
C SER A 55 -10.27 -2.97 17.76
N ARG A 56 -10.83 -3.26 16.58
CA ARG A 56 -11.63 -4.47 16.33
C ARG A 56 -10.88 -5.58 15.59
N SER A 57 -9.63 -5.37 15.16
CA SER A 57 -8.90 -6.37 14.37
C SER A 57 -7.48 -6.59 14.86
N ARG A 58 -7.03 -7.86 14.82
CA ARG A 58 -5.69 -8.25 15.26
C ARG A 58 -4.61 -7.40 14.56
N PRO A 59 -3.63 -6.86 15.31
CA PRO A 59 -2.52 -6.10 14.74
C PRO A 59 -1.70 -6.96 13.77
N PHE A 60 -1.03 -6.29 12.83
CA PHE A 60 -0.11 -6.96 11.90
C PHE A 60 1.18 -7.32 12.63
N SER A 61 1.79 -8.45 12.25
CA SER A 61 3.13 -8.81 12.76
C SER A 61 4.20 -7.96 12.11
N GLU A 62 5.37 -7.85 12.74
CA GLU A 62 6.52 -7.10 12.21
C GLU A 62 6.89 -7.54 10.78
N LYS A 63 6.95 -8.85 10.53
CA LYS A 63 7.17 -9.39 9.18
C LYS A 63 6.12 -8.93 8.16
N SER A 64 4.87 -8.80 8.58
CA SER A 64 3.80 -8.30 7.70
C SER A 64 3.95 -6.80 7.44
N ILE A 65 4.35 -6.02 8.44
CA ILE A 65 4.62 -4.59 8.28
C ILE A 65 5.78 -4.39 7.30
N GLN A 66 6.87 -5.15 7.47
CA GLN A 66 8.04 -5.10 6.60
C GLN A 66 7.70 -5.52 5.16
N ALA A 67 6.95 -6.60 4.98
CA ALA A 67 6.49 -7.02 3.65
C ALA A 67 5.63 -5.94 2.97
N ALA A 68 4.71 -5.32 3.72
CA ALA A 68 3.87 -4.26 3.20
C ALA A 68 4.68 -3.02 2.82
N ARG A 69 5.74 -2.66 3.57
CA ARG A 69 6.64 -1.56 3.22
C ARG A 69 7.40 -1.84 1.93
N LEU A 70 7.94 -3.05 1.77
CA LEU A 70 8.62 -3.44 0.54
C LEU A 70 7.70 -3.30 -0.68
N ILE A 71 6.43 -3.68 -0.55
CA ILE A 71 5.46 -3.61 -1.65
C ILE A 71 5.00 -2.16 -1.91
N LEU A 72 4.49 -1.48 -0.88
CA LEU A 72 3.78 -0.22 -1.04
C LEU A 72 4.71 0.98 -1.20
N VAL A 73 5.90 0.93 -0.62
CA VAL A 73 6.89 2.03 -0.64
C VAL A 73 8.02 1.76 -1.61
N MET A 74 8.50 0.51 -1.66
CA MET A 74 9.68 0.15 -2.48
C MET A 74 9.31 -0.55 -3.80
N GLY A 75 8.02 -0.71 -4.12
CA GLY A 75 7.56 -1.26 -5.40
C GLY A 75 7.82 -2.77 -5.59
N ALA A 76 8.10 -3.51 -4.52
CA ALA A 76 8.32 -4.96 -4.58
C ALA A 76 7.10 -5.72 -5.09
N SER A 77 7.33 -6.81 -5.83
CA SER A 77 6.25 -7.77 -6.04
C SER A 77 5.87 -8.44 -4.72
N VAL A 78 4.61 -8.89 -4.58
CA VAL A 78 4.14 -9.62 -3.39
C VAL A 78 4.97 -10.89 -3.14
N ALA A 79 5.48 -11.49 -4.22
CA ALA A 79 6.31 -12.68 -4.17
C ALA A 79 7.69 -12.40 -3.57
N GLU A 80 8.38 -11.38 -4.09
CA GLU A 80 9.68 -10.93 -3.60
C GLU A 80 9.59 -10.51 -2.15
N ALA A 81 8.65 -9.61 -1.82
CA ALA A 81 8.51 -9.13 -0.45
C ALA A 81 8.22 -10.26 0.55
N ALA A 82 7.41 -11.25 0.16
CA ALA A 82 7.15 -12.41 1.02
C ALA A 82 8.41 -13.27 1.20
N ALA A 83 9.18 -13.50 0.14
CA ALA A 83 10.44 -14.23 0.22
C ALA A 83 11.45 -13.50 1.13
N ASP A 84 11.63 -12.19 0.92
CA ASP A 84 12.58 -11.33 1.64
C ASP A 84 12.35 -11.35 3.16
N VAL A 85 11.10 -11.45 3.62
CA VAL A 85 10.77 -11.48 5.06
C VAL A 85 10.49 -12.89 5.62
N GLY A 86 10.64 -13.93 4.79
CA GLY A 86 10.38 -15.32 5.17
C GLY A 86 8.91 -15.60 5.48
N LEU A 87 8.00 -15.10 4.64
CA LEU A 87 6.57 -15.40 4.64
C LEU A 87 6.19 -16.26 3.44
N ALA A 88 5.17 -17.11 3.59
CA ALA A 88 4.58 -17.79 2.45
C ALA A 88 3.86 -16.79 1.54
N ARG A 89 3.95 -16.98 0.22
CA ARG A 89 3.33 -16.10 -0.79
C ARG A 89 1.82 -15.85 -0.55
N GLN A 90 1.10 -16.88 -0.13
CA GLN A 90 -0.33 -16.77 0.20
C GLN A 90 -0.62 -15.86 1.40
N VAL A 91 0.32 -15.76 2.35
CA VAL A 91 0.22 -14.84 3.49
C VAL A 91 0.42 -13.41 3.02
N GLY A 92 1.40 -13.17 2.13
CA GLY A 92 1.60 -11.86 1.49
C GLY A 92 0.37 -11.38 0.71
N HIS A 93 -0.26 -12.24 -0.09
CA HIS A 93 -1.50 -11.88 -0.80
C HIS A 93 -2.66 -11.54 0.16
N ARG A 94 -2.89 -12.36 1.19
CA ARG A 94 -3.94 -12.09 2.20
C ARG A 94 -3.69 -10.81 2.98
N LEU A 95 -2.43 -10.50 3.27
CA LEU A 95 -2.01 -9.25 3.88
C LEU A 95 -2.41 -8.06 3.01
N MET A 96 -2.08 -8.08 1.72
CA MET A 96 -2.38 -6.98 0.81
C MET A 96 -3.89 -6.77 0.63
N MET A 97 -4.68 -7.85 0.56
CA MET A 97 -6.14 -7.77 0.55
C MET A 97 -6.68 -7.09 1.81
N ARG A 98 -6.16 -7.44 2.99
CA ARG A 98 -6.57 -6.83 4.27
C ARG A 98 -6.18 -5.35 4.34
N ILE A 99 -4.98 -4.99 3.91
CA ILE A 99 -4.52 -3.59 3.90
C ILE A 99 -5.38 -2.77 2.93
N ARG A 100 -5.59 -3.25 1.71
CA ARG A 100 -6.43 -2.56 0.71
C ARG A 100 -7.87 -2.41 1.19
N ALA A 101 -8.48 -3.44 1.76
CA ALA A 101 -9.83 -3.36 2.31
C ALA A 101 -9.93 -2.30 3.43
N ARG A 102 -8.91 -2.19 4.30
CA ARG A 102 -8.88 -1.18 5.35
C ARG A 102 -8.59 0.23 4.82
N LEU A 103 -7.71 0.36 3.81
CA LEU A 103 -7.45 1.63 3.12
C LEU A 103 -8.69 2.15 2.41
N GLN A 104 -9.42 1.27 1.73
CA GLN A 104 -10.71 1.59 1.14
C GLN A 104 -11.77 1.96 2.20
N GLN A 105 -11.56 1.76 3.49
CA GLN A 105 -12.52 2.21 4.50
C GLN A 105 -12.23 3.63 5.00
N LEU A 106 -11.13 4.26 4.56
CA LEU A 106 -10.65 5.54 5.08
C LEU A 106 -10.45 6.57 3.95
N PRO A 107 -10.79 7.85 4.18
CA PRO A 107 -10.36 8.95 3.31
C PRO A 107 -8.86 9.25 3.48
N GLY A 108 -8.19 9.67 2.40
CA GLY A 108 -6.74 9.93 2.39
C GLY A 108 -6.27 11.03 3.36
N GLU A 109 -7.13 11.99 3.66
CA GLU A 109 -6.84 13.14 4.55
C GLU A 109 -7.09 12.87 6.04
N TRP A 110 -7.50 11.66 6.41
CA TRP A 110 -7.88 11.36 7.78
C TRP A 110 -6.68 11.08 8.69
N VAL A 111 -6.59 11.85 9.76
CA VAL A 111 -5.51 11.75 10.75
C VAL A 111 -6.02 11.03 12.00
N LYS A 112 -5.24 10.05 12.50
CA LYS A 112 -5.52 9.42 13.80
C LYS A 112 -5.03 10.33 14.94
N VAL A 113 -5.92 10.62 15.86
CA VAL A 113 -5.64 11.37 17.10
C VAL A 113 -5.62 10.39 18.28
N GLU A 114 -4.56 10.41 19.09
CA GLU A 114 -4.46 9.67 20.36
C GLU A 114 -4.33 10.68 21.50
N ALA A 115 -5.29 10.69 22.43
CA ALA A 115 -5.31 11.59 23.57
C ALA A 115 -6.05 10.97 24.76
N TRP A 116 -5.60 11.29 25.98
CA TRP A 116 -6.34 10.96 27.21
C TRP A 116 -7.42 12.01 27.45
N LEU A 117 -8.67 11.56 27.56
CA LEU A 117 -9.84 12.43 27.69
C LEU A 117 -10.71 11.99 28.87
N PRO A 118 -11.37 12.92 29.57
CA PRO A 118 -12.45 12.58 30.48
C PRO A 118 -13.56 11.80 29.76
N PRO A 119 -14.28 10.88 30.44
CA PRO A 119 -15.23 9.97 29.78
C PRO A 119 -16.30 10.64 28.91
N ALA A 120 -16.78 11.83 29.31
CA ALA A 120 -17.77 12.58 28.53
C ALA A 120 -17.20 13.09 27.20
N ALA A 121 -15.99 13.66 27.22
CA ALA A 121 -15.31 14.14 26.02
C ALA A 121 -14.91 12.97 25.09
N ALA A 122 -14.49 11.84 25.66
CA ALA A 122 -14.20 10.64 24.89
C ALA A 122 -15.41 10.12 24.09
N ARG A 123 -16.62 10.16 24.68
CA ARG A 123 -17.87 9.79 23.99
C ARG A 123 -18.18 10.75 22.85
N GLN A 124 -18.11 12.06 23.08
CA GLN A 124 -18.35 13.06 22.04
C GLN A 124 -17.43 12.88 20.83
N VAL A 125 -16.14 12.64 21.07
CA VAL A 125 -15.17 12.39 20.00
C VAL A 125 -15.46 11.06 19.29
N ALA A 126 -15.88 10.02 20.03
CA ALA A 126 -16.24 8.73 19.43
C ALA A 126 -17.49 8.83 18.55
N ASP A 127 -18.52 9.54 18.99
CA ASP A 127 -19.77 9.75 18.27
C ASP A 127 -19.53 10.56 16.99
N LEU A 128 -18.78 11.67 17.09
CA LEU A 128 -18.38 12.47 15.93
C LEU A 128 -17.57 11.64 14.93
N ALA A 129 -16.63 10.83 15.41
CA ALA A 129 -15.84 9.96 14.54
C ALA A 129 -16.67 8.83 13.90
N ALA A 130 -17.79 8.43 14.49
CA ALA A 130 -18.72 7.47 13.90
C ALA A 130 -19.58 8.13 12.81
N GLU A 131 -20.11 9.32 13.08
CA GLU A 131 -20.89 10.12 12.13
C GLU A 131 -20.09 10.42 10.87
N LEU A 132 -18.87 10.95 10.99
CA LEU A 132 -18.01 11.26 9.86
C LEU A 132 -17.71 10.02 8.99
N ARG A 133 -17.63 8.83 9.61
CA ARG A 133 -17.40 7.57 8.87
C ARG A 133 -18.62 7.16 8.08
N LEU A 134 -19.82 7.29 8.65
CA LEU A 134 -21.07 6.98 7.98
C LEU A 134 -21.27 7.91 6.78
N THR A 135 -21.04 9.22 6.95
CA THR A 135 -21.13 10.20 5.87
C THR A 135 -20.18 9.88 4.72
N HIS A 136 -18.93 9.50 5.02
CA HIS A 136 -17.98 9.10 3.98
C HIS A 136 -18.37 7.78 3.28
N GLN A 137 -18.92 6.80 4.02
CA GLN A 137 -19.39 5.54 3.42
C GLN A 137 -20.60 5.78 2.51
N ALA A 138 -21.52 6.66 2.90
CA ALA A 138 -22.66 7.05 2.09
C ALA A 138 -22.22 7.75 0.78
N GLY A 139 -21.24 8.66 0.84
CA GLY A 139 -20.70 9.35 -0.35
C GLY A 139 -19.94 8.44 -1.34
N ARG A 140 -19.62 7.19 -0.97
CA ARG A 140 -19.03 6.19 -1.88
C ARG A 140 -20.05 5.36 -2.64
N GLY A 141 -21.32 5.35 -2.21
CA GLY A 141 -22.39 4.63 -2.91
C GLY A 141 -22.86 5.33 -4.19
N GLU A 142 -22.42 6.57 -4.43
CA GLU A 142 -22.94 7.45 -5.49
C GLU A 142 -21.96 7.65 -6.67
N SER A 143 -20.91 6.83 -6.78
CA SER A 143 -20.11 6.76 -8.01
C SER A 143 -20.87 5.95 -9.06
N ILE A 144 -21.72 6.63 -9.82
CA ILE A 144 -22.45 6.14 -10.99
C ILE A 144 -21.45 5.59 -12.04
N PRO A 145 -21.63 4.36 -12.57
CA PRO A 145 -20.97 3.97 -13.80
C PRO A 145 -21.77 4.52 -14.98
N LEU A 146 -21.29 5.60 -15.60
CA LEU A 146 -21.77 6.03 -16.92
C LEU A 146 -20.60 5.91 -17.89
N GLY A 147 -20.55 4.79 -18.60
CA GLY A 147 -19.49 4.51 -19.56
C GLY A 147 -19.59 3.16 -20.23
N SER A 148 -20.77 2.78 -20.75
CA SER A 148 -20.87 1.78 -21.83
C SER A 148 -22.24 1.86 -22.52
N ALA A 149 -22.36 2.76 -23.48
CA ALA A 149 -23.20 2.53 -24.65
C ALA A 149 -22.35 2.96 -25.84
N GLY A 150 -21.67 1.96 -26.41
CA GLY A 150 -20.96 2.07 -27.66
C GLY A 150 -21.93 2.42 -28.79
N VAL A 151 -21.33 3.10 -29.75
CA VAL A 151 -21.82 3.44 -31.09
C VAL A 151 -22.11 2.16 -31.89
N ASP A 152 -22.90 2.30 -32.95
CA ASP A 152 -23.31 1.33 -34.00
C ASP A 152 -24.63 0.58 -33.66
N ASP A 153 -25.74 0.76 -34.37
CA ASP A 153 -25.87 0.56 -35.82
C ASP A 153 -26.75 1.60 -36.56
N ILE A 154 -26.17 2.03 -37.68
CA ILE A 154 -26.79 2.50 -38.91
C ILE A 154 -27.75 1.43 -39.43
N ILE A 155 -28.97 1.78 -39.86
CA ILE A 155 -29.66 1.43 -41.14
C ILE A 155 -31.07 2.06 -41.07
N ILE A 156 -31.36 3.07 -41.90
CA ILE A 156 -32.56 3.08 -42.76
C ILE A 156 -32.19 3.83 -44.05
N ASP A 157 -31.97 3.06 -45.12
CA ASP A 157 -32.03 3.53 -46.50
C ASP A 157 -33.41 3.12 -47.06
N ARG A 158 -34.07 4.09 -47.68
CA ARG A 158 -35.33 4.08 -48.46
C ARG A 158 -36.69 3.84 -47.77
#